data_AF-A0A502XY82-F1
#
_entry.id   AF-A0A502XY82-F1
#
_cell.length_a   1.000
_cell.length_b   1.000
_cell.length_c   1.000
_cell.angle_alpha   90.00
_cell.angle_beta   90.00
_cell.angle_gamma   90.00
#
_symmetry.space_group_name_H-M   'P 1'
#
loop_
_entity.id
_entity.type
_entity.pdbx_description
1 polymer ?
#
loop_
_entity_poly.entity_id
_entity_poly.type
_entity_poly.pdbx_seq_one_letter_code
_entity_poly.pdbx_strand_id
1 'polypeptide(L)'
;MSIWDRLGDFITRVSSSTTSGVADVVEAVRTVFSGDADLRRRVAFSVAMIALSAKMAKADGIVTQDEVRAFQEIFEVPPKETRNVARLFDLAQRDVAGFETYAERMAQLCGSGHSNCVMLEDILDGLFHIAKADGLVHEREGIFLHRIAEIFRIDETHYESILARHVNLGAGDPYVVLGIERGKPFEEVRKRYRKLVSDNHPDRLIARGLPQEFIKIATTRVAAINAAYEMIERGLRHA
;
A
#
# COMPACT_ATOMS: atom_id res chain seq x y z
N MET A 1 13.46 20.09 6.00
CA MET A 1 13.98 18.72 6.12
C MET A 1 13.01 17.79 5.46
N SER A 2 13.48 17.00 4.51
CA SER A 2 12.68 15.97 3.83
C SER A 2 12.31 14.85 4.82
N ILE A 3 11.25 14.09 4.52
CA ILE A 3 10.92 12.87 5.28
C ILE A 3 12.08 11.88 5.24
N TRP A 4 12.81 11.87 4.13
CA TRP A 4 13.99 11.07 3.86
C TRP A 4 15.16 11.40 4.78
N ASP A 5 15.41 12.68 5.06
CA ASP A 5 16.47 13.10 5.99
C ASP A 5 16.17 12.58 7.41
N ARG A 6 14.91 12.69 7.84
CA ARG A 6 14.49 12.25 9.18
C ARG A 6 14.44 10.72 9.29
N LEU A 7 14.05 10.04 8.22
CA LEU A 7 14.07 8.58 8.13
C LEU A 7 15.51 8.05 8.15
N GLY A 8 16.44 8.69 7.44
CA GLY A 8 17.87 8.37 7.46
C GLY A 8 18.49 8.53 8.84
N ASP A 9 18.22 9.65 9.51
CA ASP A 9 18.64 9.88 10.90
C ASP A 9 18.07 8.83 11.85
N PHE A 10 16.79 8.49 11.68
CA PHE A 10 16.11 7.48 12.47
C PHE A 10 16.69 6.08 12.26
N ILE A 11 16.85 5.63 11.01
CA ILE A 11 17.43 4.31 10.67
C ILE A 11 18.85 4.22 11.22
N THR A 12 19.64 5.31 11.14
CA THR A 12 21.01 5.34 11.68
C THR A 12 21.03 5.15 13.20
N ARG A 13 20.07 5.75 13.93
CA ARG A 13 19.93 5.58 15.40
C ARG A 13 19.45 4.20 15.80
N VAL A 14 18.51 3.65 15.04
CA VAL A 14 17.98 2.29 15.27
C VAL A 14 19.08 1.26 15.01
N SER A 15 19.82 1.40 13.91
CA SER A 15 20.88 0.46 13.51
C SER A 15 22.06 0.42 14.49
N SER A 16 22.29 1.51 15.25
CA SER A 16 23.34 1.58 16.28
C SER A 16 22.87 1.11 17.66
N SER A 17 21.55 0.98 17.87
CA SER A 17 20.98 0.38 19.06
C SER A 17 20.93 -1.14 18.90
N THR A 18 21.13 -1.89 19.98
CA THR A 18 21.05 -3.37 20.03
C THR A 18 19.60 -3.90 19.90
N THR A 19 18.72 -3.21 19.17
CA THR A 19 17.32 -3.59 19.02
C THR A 19 17.19 -4.75 18.02
N SER A 20 16.51 -5.79 18.45
CA SER A 20 16.50 -7.11 17.81
C SER A 20 15.20 -7.37 17.05
N GLY A 21 14.78 -6.44 16.19
CA GLY A 21 13.66 -6.65 15.29
C GLY A 21 13.08 -5.37 14.71
N VAL A 22 12.35 -5.48 13.58
CA VAL A 22 11.65 -4.33 12.98
C VAL A 22 10.51 -3.85 13.89
N ALA A 23 10.04 -4.68 14.82
CA ALA A 23 8.94 -4.36 15.72
C ALA A 23 9.34 -3.19 16.63
N ASP A 24 10.57 -3.21 17.12
CA ASP A 24 11.17 -2.14 17.93
C ASP A 24 11.33 -0.86 17.12
N VAL A 25 11.46 -0.95 15.79
CA VAL A 25 11.53 0.18 14.87
C VAL A 25 10.20 0.93 14.84
N VAL A 26 9.08 0.22 14.77
CA VAL A 26 7.74 0.86 14.80
C VAL A 26 7.52 1.61 16.12
N GLU A 27 7.91 1.01 17.25
CA GLU A 27 7.77 1.67 18.55
C GLU A 27 8.73 2.86 18.68
N ALA A 28 9.96 2.73 18.17
CA ALA A 28 10.90 3.84 18.11
C ALA A 28 10.39 5.00 17.26
N VAL A 29 9.68 4.75 16.15
CA VAL A 29 8.99 5.81 15.38
C VAL A 29 7.95 6.51 16.26
N ARG A 30 7.16 5.76 17.04
CA ARG A 30 6.15 6.34 17.95
C ARG A 30 6.78 7.24 19.01
N THR A 31 7.91 6.84 19.57
CA THR A 31 8.63 7.60 20.60
C THR A 31 9.34 8.83 20.02
N VAL A 32 10.10 8.66 18.92
CA VAL A 32 10.95 9.71 18.33
C VAL A 32 10.11 10.82 17.69
N PHE A 33 8.94 10.49 17.13
CA PHE A 33 8.05 11.46 16.47
C PHE A 33 6.82 11.82 17.33
N SER A 34 6.97 11.75 18.66
CA SER A 34 5.90 12.04 19.64
C SER A 34 5.34 13.48 19.55
N GLY A 35 6.12 14.44 19.05
CA GLY A 35 5.72 15.85 18.94
C GLY A 35 4.98 16.26 17.65
N ASP A 36 4.89 15.40 16.63
CA ASP A 36 4.24 15.71 15.35
C ASP A 36 3.46 14.48 14.85
N ALA A 37 2.13 14.51 15.00
CA ALA A 37 1.27 13.38 14.67
C ALA A 37 1.20 13.10 13.16
N ASP A 38 1.27 14.12 12.32
CA ASP A 38 1.23 13.98 10.86
C ASP A 38 2.53 13.39 10.34
N LEU A 39 3.67 13.89 10.82
CA LEU A 39 4.97 13.33 10.48
C LEU A 39 5.12 11.90 10.97
N ARG A 40 4.67 11.59 12.19
CA ARG A 40 4.71 10.23 12.73
C ARG A 40 3.93 9.26 11.85
N ARG A 41 2.74 9.64 11.41
CA ARG A 41 1.94 8.84 10.48
C ARG A 41 2.71 8.59 9.19
N ARG A 42 3.28 9.62 8.58
CA ARG A 42 4.05 9.49 7.32
C ARG A 42 5.29 8.59 7.46
N VAL A 43 6.06 8.74 8.54
CA VAL A 43 7.26 7.92 8.77
C VAL A 43 6.89 6.48 9.10
N ALA A 44 5.93 6.27 10.01
CA ALA A 44 5.44 4.93 10.36
C ALA A 44 4.93 4.20 9.11
N PHE A 45 4.24 4.93 8.24
CA PHE A 45 3.76 4.45 6.97
C PHE A 45 4.90 3.98 6.05
N SER A 46 5.90 4.81 5.78
CA SER A 46 7.02 4.42 4.90
C SER A 46 7.79 3.23 5.46
N VAL A 47 8.01 3.19 6.77
CA VAL A 47 8.65 2.06 7.45
C VAL A 47 7.82 0.79 7.29
N ALA A 48 6.49 0.88 7.45
CA ALA A 48 5.59 -0.26 7.31
C ALA A 48 5.60 -0.84 5.90
N MET A 49 5.52 0.02 4.89
CA MET A 49 5.59 -0.42 3.50
C MET A 49 6.91 -1.10 3.18
N ILE A 50 8.04 -0.53 3.61
CA ILE A 50 9.37 -1.13 3.42
C ILE A 50 9.42 -2.51 4.09
N ALA A 51 8.96 -2.59 5.35
CA ALA A 51 9.00 -3.83 6.12
C ALA A 51 8.11 -4.91 5.51
N LEU A 52 6.87 -4.60 5.16
CA LEU A 52 5.92 -5.54 4.58
C LEU A 52 6.36 -5.99 3.18
N SER A 53 6.89 -5.08 2.35
CA SER A 53 7.44 -5.44 1.02
C SER A 53 8.64 -6.38 1.16
N ALA A 54 9.52 -6.15 2.13
CA ALA A 54 10.66 -7.03 2.40
C ALA A 54 10.23 -8.43 2.90
N LYS A 55 9.16 -8.50 3.71
CA LYS A 55 8.59 -9.77 4.17
C LYS A 55 7.90 -10.53 3.04
N MET A 56 7.19 -9.83 2.15
CA MET A 56 6.57 -10.40 0.96
C MET A 56 7.64 -11.04 0.07
N ALA A 57 8.68 -10.29 -0.28
CA ALA A 57 9.77 -10.78 -1.13
C ALA A 57 10.56 -11.96 -0.50
N LYS A 58 10.53 -12.10 0.84
CA LYS A 58 11.07 -13.28 1.54
C LYS A 58 10.18 -14.52 1.38
N ALA A 59 8.87 -14.37 1.31
CA ALA A 59 7.92 -15.48 1.20
C ALA A 59 8.11 -16.25 -0.12
N ASP A 60 8.46 -15.54 -1.20
CA ASP A 60 8.78 -16.12 -2.50
C ASP A 60 10.23 -16.58 -2.61
N GLY A 61 11.11 -16.02 -1.78
CA GLY A 61 12.51 -16.43 -1.63
C GLY A 61 13.46 -15.81 -2.66
N ILE A 62 12.94 -14.98 -3.59
CA ILE A 62 13.72 -14.25 -4.59
C ILE A 62 13.10 -12.86 -4.73
N VAL A 63 13.93 -11.82 -4.66
CA VAL A 63 13.52 -10.45 -5.03
C VAL A 63 13.97 -10.20 -6.47
N THR A 64 13.03 -9.89 -7.35
CA THR A 64 13.27 -9.59 -8.77
C THR A 64 13.67 -8.13 -8.97
N GLN A 65 14.31 -7.81 -10.11
CA GLN A 65 14.62 -6.42 -10.44
C GLN A 65 13.38 -5.57 -10.71
N ASP A 66 12.31 -6.19 -11.20
CA ASP A 66 11.05 -5.50 -11.49
C ASP A 66 10.35 -5.07 -10.19
N GLU A 67 10.33 -5.92 -9.16
CA GLU A 67 9.83 -5.54 -7.83
C GLU A 67 10.65 -4.39 -7.21
N VAL A 68 11.98 -4.44 -7.34
CA VAL A 68 12.85 -3.35 -6.86
C VAL A 68 12.55 -2.05 -7.60
N ARG A 69 12.30 -2.11 -8.91
CA ARG A 69 11.93 -0.94 -9.70
C ARG A 69 10.56 -0.40 -9.30
N ALA A 70 9.55 -1.27 -9.18
CA ALA A 70 8.21 -0.87 -8.74
C ALA A 70 8.22 -0.24 -7.33
N PHE A 71 9.03 -0.79 -6.43
CA PHE A 71 9.28 -0.19 -5.13
C PHE A 71 9.90 1.22 -5.25
N GLN A 72 10.92 1.38 -6.09
CA GLN A 72 11.56 2.69 -6.32
C GLN A 72 10.64 3.71 -7.00
N GLU A 73 9.73 3.26 -7.87
CA GLU A 73 8.72 4.10 -8.51
C GLU A 73 7.77 4.71 -7.49
N ILE A 74 7.34 3.92 -6.50
CA ILE A 74 6.53 4.40 -5.38
C ILE A 74 7.35 5.37 -4.53
N PHE A 75 8.55 4.97 -4.08
CA PHE A 75 9.23 5.66 -2.98
C PHE A 75 10.14 6.84 -3.34
N GLU A 76 10.41 7.16 -4.61
CA GLU A 76 11.32 8.26 -5.04
C GLU A 76 12.52 8.49 -4.10
N VAL A 77 13.21 7.41 -3.75
CA VAL A 77 14.22 7.44 -2.69
C VAL A 77 15.40 8.31 -3.16
N PRO A 78 15.75 9.40 -2.45
CA PRO A 78 16.90 10.20 -2.81
C PRO A 78 18.16 9.34 -2.82
N PRO A 79 19.10 9.51 -3.78
CA PRO A 79 20.29 8.67 -3.88
C PRO A 79 21.12 8.58 -2.58
N LYS A 80 21.09 9.63 -1.76
CA LYS A 80 21.75 9.68 -0.44
C LYS A 80 21.12 8.74 0.60
N GLU A 81 19.84 8.44 0.49
CA GLU A 81 19.10 7.58 1.43
C GLU A 81 18.97 6.13 0.98
N THR A 82 19.33 5.81 -0.27
CA THR A 82 19.24 4.43 -0.81
C THR A 82 19.90 3.40 0.10
N ARG A 83 21.03 3.74 0.72
CA ARG A 83 21.74 2.86 1.65
C ARG A 83 20.97 2.62 2.95
N ASN A 84 20.26 3.62 3.45
CA ASN A 84 19.46 3.49 4.68
C ASN A 84 18.19 2.67 4.42
N VAL A 85 17.53 2.88 3.28
CA VAL A 85 16.38 2.07 2.86
C VAL A 85 16.79 0.60 2.66
N ALA A 86 17.91 0.34 1.98
CA ALA A 86 18.44 -1.01 1.82
C ALA A 86 18.70 -1.71 3.16
N ARG A 87 19.27 -0.98 4.14
CA ARG A 87 19.47 -1.53 5.49
C ARG A 87 18.16 -1.89 6.19
N LEU A 88 17.14 -1.04 6.11
CA LEU A 88 15.84 -1.31 6.71
C LEU A 88 15.17 -2.51 6.04
N PHE A 89 15.28 -2.61 4.71
CA PHE A 89 14.79 -3.75 3.94
C PHE A 89 15.49 -5.05 4.36
N ASP A 90 16.82 -5.06 4.42
CA ASP A 90 17.61 -6.22 4.85
C ASP A 90 17.26 -6.65 6.30
N LEU A 91 17.05 -5.67 7.19
CA LEU A 91 16.66 -5.93 8.57
C LEU A 91 15.28 -6.62 8.63
N ALA A 92 14.30 -6.11 7.87
CA ALA A 92 12.98 -6.71 7.76
C ALA A 92 13.02 -8.12 7.17
N GLN A 93 13.87 -8.35 6.18
CA GLN A 93 14.04 -9.67 5.57
C GLN A 93 14.68 -10.67 6.55
N ARG A 94 15.67 -10.26 7.35
CA ARG A 94 16.36 -11.16 8.30
C ARG A 94 15.56 -11.42 9.56
N ASP A 95 14.68 -10.51 9.92
CA ASP A 95 13.87 -10.63 11.11
C ASP A 95 13.03 -11.93 11.09
N VAL A 96 13.05 -12.61 12.24
CA VAL A 96 12.39 -13.90 12.48
C VAL A 96 10.92 -13.69 12.85
N ALA A 97 10.56 -12.52 13.38
CA ALA A 97 9.16 -12.21 13.63
C ALA A 97 8.38 -12.26 12.30
N GLY A 98 7.18 -12.84 12.34
CA GLY A 98 6.28 -12.91 11.19
C GLY A 98 5.85 -11.51 10.72
N PHE A 99 5.37 -11.41 9.48
CA PHE A 99 4.82 -10.16 8.95
C PHE A 99 3.54 -9.74 9.69
N GLU A 100 2.88 -10.69 10.34
CA GLU A 100 1.61 -10.52 11.04
C GLU A 100 1.74 -9.54 12.20
N THR A 101 2.79 -9.65 13.01
CA THR A 101 3.05 -8.71 14.12
C THR A 101 3.20 -7.27 13.63
N TYR A 102 3.75 -7.09 12.43
CA TYR A 102 3.87 -5.77 11.81
C TYR A 102 2.51 -5.25 11.35
N ALA A 103 1.78 -6.08 10.61
CA ALA A 103 0.47 -5.74 10.10
C ALA A 103 -0.49 -5.39 11.25
N GLU A 104 -0.45 -6.13 12.37
CA GLU A 104 -1.27 -5.86 13.56
C GLU A 104 -0.95 -4.50 14.18
N ARG A 105 0.33 -4.16 14.34
CA ARG A 105 0.74 -2.83 14.84
C ARG A 105 0.29 -1.71 13.92
N MET A 106 0.30 -1.94 12.61
CA MET A 106 -0.20 -0.96 11.65
C MET A 106 -1.71 -0.81 11.70
N ALA A 107 -2.43 -1.91 11.87
CA ALA A 107 -3.88 -1.88 12.04
C ALA A 107 -4.28 -1.01 13.25
N GLN A 108 -3.49 -1.02 14.34
CA GLN A 108 -3.71 -0.17 15.51
C GLN A 108 -3.54 1.33 15.24
N LEU A 109 -2.78 1.73 14.21
CA LEU A 109 -2.67 3.14 13.82
C LEU A 109 -3.97 3.66 13.21
N CYS A 110 -4.84 2.77 12.74
CA CYS A 110 -6.19 3.14 12.35
C CYS A 110 -7.10 3.28 13.59
N GLY A 111 -7.03 4.45 14.22
CA GLY A 111 -7.65 4.74 15.52
C GLY A 111 -9.19 4.74 15.57
N SER A 112 -9.89 4.37 14.49
CA SER A 112 -11.35 4.33 14.46
C SER A 112 -11.94 2.94 14.73
N GLY A 113 -11.16 1.86 14.61
CA GLY A 113 -11.64 0.48 14.82
C GLY A 113 -12.68 -0.03 13.81
N HIS A 114 -12.96 0.74 12.77
CA HIS A 114 -13.86 0.37 11.67
C HIS A 114 -13.09 -0.43 10.59
N SER A 115 -13.79 -1.34 9.91
CA SER A 115 -13.27 -2.02 8.71
C SER A 115 -12.98 -1.02 7.58
N ASN A 116 -12.18 -1.43 6.60
CA ASN A 116 -11.87 -0.65 5.39
C ASN A 116 -11.24 0.72 5.71
N CYS A 117 -10.23 0.68 6.58
CA CYS A 117 -9.43 1.85 6.85
C CYS A 117 -8.66 2.28 5.60
N VAL A 118 -8.97 3.47 5.08
CA VAL A 118 -8.39 3.98 3.82
C VAL A 118 -6.86 3.90 3.81
N MET A 119 -6.20 4.26 4.91
CA MET A 119 -4.74 4.18 5.02
C MET A 119 -4.21 2.74 4.85
N LEU A 120 -4.91 1.75 5.40
CA LEU A 120 -4.51 0.35 5.31
C LEU A 120 -4.84 -0.24 3.93
N GLU A 121 -5.94 0.21 3.31
CA GLU A 121 -6.22 -0.10 1.90
C GLU A 121 -5.10 0.41 1.01
N ASP A 122 -4.61 1.63 1.26
CA ASP A 122 -3.53 2.22 0.48
C ASP A 122 -2.22 1.42 0.62
N ILE A 123 -1.89 0.93 1.83
CA ILE A 123 -0.76 0.01 2.06
C ILE A 123 -0.93 -1.25 1.21
N LEU A 124 -2.09 -1.90 1.31
CA LEU A 124 -2.36 -3.13 0.57
C LEU A 124 -2.30 -2.91 -0.95
N ASP A 125 -2.84 -1.79 -1.45
CA ASP A 125 -2.78 -1.40 -2.86
C ASP A 125 -1.34 -1.21 -3.34
N GLY A 126 -0.49 -0.60 -2.52
CA GLY A 126 0.94 -0.46 -2.80
C GLY A 126 1.69 -1.80 -2.80
N LEU A 127 1.33 -2.73 -1.91
CA LEU A 127 1.91 -4.07 -1.90
C LEU A 127 1.52 -4.86 -3.15
N PHE A 128 0.26 -4.79 -3.57
CA PHE A 128 -0.19 -5.38 -4.84
C PHE A 128 0.55 -4.79 -6.05
N HIS A 129 0.80 -3.48 -6.05
CA HIS A 129 1.55 -2.82 -7.11
C HIS A 129 2.97 -3.36 -7.25
N ILE A 130 3.63 -3.63 -6.12
CA ILE A 130 4.98 -4.23 -6.09
C ILE A 130 4.93 -5.70 -6.51
N ALA A 131 4.01 -6.49 -5.95
CA ALA A 131 3.87 -7.91 -6.27
C ALA A 131 3.65 -8.15 -7.77
N LYS A 132 2.81 -7.31 -8.39
CA LYS A 132 2.46 -7.42 -9.82
C LYS A 132 3.53 -6.84 -10.76
N ALA A 133 4.71 -6.49 -10.29
CA ALA A 133 5.73 -5.80 -11.08
C ALA A 133 6.20 -6.60 -12.31
N ASP A 134 6.24 -7.93 -12.20
CA ASP A 134 6.58 -8.84 -13.31
C ASP A 134 5.38 -9.19 -14.21
N GLY A 135 4.21 -8.62 -13.91
CA GLY A 135 2.97 -8.79 -14.66
C GLY A 135 2.00 -9.84 -14.08
N LEU A 136 2.41 -10.61 -13.07
CA LEU A 136 1.58 -11.63 -12.41
C LEU A 136 1.65 -11.45 -10.90
N VAL A 137 0.69 -12.02 -10.16
CA VAL A 137 0.80 -12.16 -8.71
C VAL A 137 0.89 -13.66 -8.44
N HIS A 138 1.97 -14.09 -7.81
CA HIS A 138 2.18 -15.49 -7.51
C HIS A 138 1.24 -15.98 -6.40
N GLU A 139 1.04 -17.30 -6.30
CA GLU A 139 0.12 -17.89 -5.31
C GLU A 139 0.52 -17.53 -3.87
N ARG A 140 1.82 -17.54 -3.57
CA ARG A 140 2.36 -17.20 -2.25
C ARG A 140 2.17 -15.73 -1.90
N GLU A 141 2.40 -14.82 -2.86
CA GLU A 141 2.09 -13.40 -2.72
C GLU A 141 0.60 -13.18 -2.50
N GLY A 142 -0.25 -13.89 -3.25
CA GLY A 142 -1.71 -13.85 -3.08
C GLY A 142 -2.15 -14.23 -1.67
N ILE A 143 -1.64 -15.36 -1.15
CA ILE A 143 -1.89 -15.81 0.23
C ILE A 143 -1.40 -14.77 1.25
N PHE A 144 -0.20 -14.21 1.03
CA PHE A 144 0.38 -13.17 1.89
C PHE A 144 -0.48 -11.90 1.92
N LEU A 145 -0.89 -11.40 0.75
CA LEU A 145 -1.69 -10.19 0.60
C LEU A 145 -3.10 -10.37 1.16
N HIS A 146 -3.71 -11.54 0.96
CA HIS A 146 -5.00 -11.88 1.57
C HIS A 146 -4.88 -11.89 3.10
N ARG A 147 -3.83 -12.52 3.65
CA ARG A 147 -3.58 -12.52 5.10
C ARG A 147 -3.37 -11.11 5.67
N ILE A 148 -2.69 -10.22 4.94
CA ILE A 148 -2.58 -8.80 5.34
C ILE A 148 -3.96 -8.13 5.35
N ALA A 149 -4.80 -8.38 4.34
CA ALA A 149 -6.14 -7.82 4.28
C ALA A 149 -7.00 -8.22 5.48
N GLU A 150 -6.92 -9.49 5.91
CA GLU A 150 -7.58 -9.98 7.13
C GLU A 150 -7.13 -9.20 8.37
N ILE A 151 -5.82 -9.02 8.56
CA ILE A 151 -5.25 -8.30 9.71
C ILE A 151 -5.66 -6.81 9.67
N PHE A 152 -5.71 -6.23 8.48
CA PHE A 152 -6.16 -4.85 8.26
C PHE A 152 -7.68 -4.69 8.37
N ARG A 153 -8.43 -5.79 8.53
CA ARG A 153 -9.90 -5.81 8.56
C ARG A 153 -10.49 -5.15 7.32
N ILE A 154 -9.92 -5.48 6.17
CA ILE A 154 -10.47 -5.13 4.86
C ILE A 154 -11.48 -6.22 4.51
N ASP A 155 -12.72 -5.82 4.25
CA ASP A 155 -13.78 -6.78 3.95
C ASP A 155 -13.52 -7.42 2.58
N GLU A 156 -13.98 -8.65 2.37
CA GLU A 156 -13.69 -9.44 1.16
C GLU A 156 -14.07 -8.71 -0.13
N THR A 157 -15.20 -8.00 -0.14
CA THR A 157 -15.62 -7.21 -1.31
C THR A 157 -14.67 -6.06 -1.64
N HIS A 158 -14.07 -5.42 -0.63
CA HIS A 158 -13.04 -4.41 -0.83
C HIS A 158 -11.72 -5.04 -1.27
N TYR A 159 -11.35 -6.19 -0.69
CA TYR A 159 -10.17 -6.93 -1.11
C TYR A 159 -10.24 -7.31 -2.59
N GLU A 160 -11.35 -7.91 -3.04
CA GLU A 160 -11.59 -8.25 -4.44
C GLU A 160 -11.52 -7.03 -5.35
N SER A 161 -12.06 -5.89 -4.90
CA SER A 161 -11.99 -4.63 -5.64
C SER A 161 -10.55 -4.12 -5.77
N ILE A 162 -9.71 -4.28 -4.74
CA ILE A 162 -8.29 -3.92 -4.77
C ILE A 162 -7.55 -4.87 -5.71
N LEU A 163 -7.72 -6.18 -5.53
CA LEU A 163 -7.11 -7.23 -6.34
C LEU A 163 -7.41 -7.04 -7.84
N ALA A 164 -8.67 -6.77 -8.18
CA ALA A 164 -9.13 -6.57 -9.56
C ALA A 164 -8.48 -5.36 -10.27
N ARG A 165 -7.97 -4.37 -9.52
CA ARG A 165 -7.21 -3.24 -10.11
C ARG A 165 -5.80 -3.65 -10.53
N HIS A 166 -5.22 -4.64 -9.87
CA HIS A 166 -3.82 -5.02 -10.07
C HIS A 166 -3.68 -6.25 -10.94
N VAL A 167 -4.45 -7.29 -10.69
CA VAL A 167 -4.34 -8.54 -11.45
C VAL A 167 -5.25 -8.44 -12.67
N ASN A 168 -4.66 -8.11 -13.81
CA ASN A 168 -5.34 -8.09 -15.10
C ASN A 168 -5.62 -9.55 -15.55
N LEU A 169 -6.66 -10.16 -14.98
CA LEU A 169 -7.27 -11.37 -15.52
C LEU A 169 -8.08 -11.00 -16.78
N GLY A 170 -7.39 -10.57 -17.85
CA GLY A 170 -7.89 -10.44 -19.24
C GLY A 170 -8.95 -9.38 -19.54
N ALA A 171 -9.77 -9.00 -18.57
CA ALA A 171 -10.76 -7.92 -18.58
C ALA A 171 -11.40 -8.00 -17.20
N GLY A 172 -10.71 -7.47 -16.17
CA GLY A 172 -11.27 -7.42 -14.83
C GLY A 172 -12.68 -6.86 -14.90
N ASP A 173 -13.63 -7.53 -14.25
CA ASP A 173 -15.03 -7.11 -14.27
C ASP A 173 -15.10 -5.64 -13.86
N PRO A 174 -15.50 -4.72 -14.75
CA PRO A 174 -15.44 -3.31 -14.44
C PRO A 174 -16.36 -2.94 -13.28
N TYR A 175 -17.39 -3.74 -13.00
CA TYR A 175 -18.25 -3.57 -11.82
C TYR A 175 -17.48 -3.91 -10.53
N VAL A 176 -16.68 -4.99 -10.53
CA VAL A 176 -15.80 -5.36 -9.40
C VAL A 176 -14.71 -4.33 -9.19
N VAL A 177 -14.08 -3.80 -10.25
CA VAL A 177 -13.08 -2.72 -10.14
C VAL A 177 -13.65 -1.48 -9.46
N LEU A 178 -14.93 -1.15 -9.72
CA LEU A 178 -15.64 -0.06 -9.05
C LEU A 178 -16.22 -0.45 -7.68
N GLY A 179 -16.16 -1.73 -7.30
CA GLY A 179 -16.74 -2.28 -6.08
C GLY A 179 -18.26 -2.12 -6.02
N ILE A 180 -18.94 -2.43 -7.13
CA ILE A 180 -20.41 -2.40 -7.25
C ILE A 180 -20.92 -3.69 -7.89
N GLU A 181 -22.16 -4.05 -7.60
CA GLU A 181 -22.79 -5.22 -8.22
C GLU A 181 -23.03 -4.99 -9.72
N ARG A 182 -22.95 -6.08 -10.51
CA ARG A 182 -23.33 -6.06 -11.92
C ARG A 182 -24.80 -5.68 -12.08
N GLY A 183 -25.11 -4.95 -13.15
CA GLY A 183 -26.50 -4.58 -13.50
C GLY A 183 -27.08 -3.43 -12.69
N LYS A 184 -26.31 -2.79 -11.80
CA LYS A 184 -26.75 -1.54 -11.14
C LYS A 184 -27.07 -0.45 -12.17
N PRO A 185 -28.06 0.44 -11.89
CA PRO A 185 -28.39 1.56 -12.77
C PRO A 185 -27.17 2.44 -13.06
N PHE A 186 -27.06 2.95 -14.29
CA PHE A 186 -25.89 3.74 -14.70
C PHE A 186 -25.67 4.99 -13.83
N GLU A 187 -26.73 5.59 -13.29
CA GLU A 187 -26.61 6.70 -12.33
C GLU A 187 -25.88 6.30 -11.04
N GLU A 188 -26.08 5.07 -10.55
CA GLU A 188 -25.34 4.56 -9.39
C GLU A 188 -23.88 4.29 -9.75
N VAL A 189 -23.61 3.73 -10.94
CA VAL A 189 -22.24 3.56 -11.46
C VAL A 189 -21.52 4.90 -11.51
N ARG A 190 -22.17 5.93 -12.07
CA ARG A 190 -21.62 7.29 -12.20
C ARG A 190 -21.39 7.95 -10.85
N LYS A 191 -22.30 7.75 -9.88
CA LYS A 191 -22.14 8.24 -8.51
C LYS A 191 -20.92 7.58 -7.83
N ARG A 192 -20.78 6.25 -7.96
CA ARG A 192 -19.64 5.52 -7.41
C ARG A 192 -18.33 5.96 -8.04
N TYR A 193 -18.30 6.07 -9.37
CA TYR A 193 -17.15 6.57 -10.12
C TYR A 193 -16.67 7.94 -9.61
N ARG A 194 -17.57 8.94 -9.53
CA ARG A 194 -17.19 10.28 -9.03
C ARG A 194 -16.67 10.24 -7.60
N LYS A 195 -17.27 9.41 -6.74
CA LYS A 195 -16.82 9.22 -5.37
C LYS A 195 -15.40 8.63 -5.34
N LEU A 196 -15.13 7.59 -6.12
CA LEU A 196 -13.81 6.97 -6.20
C LEU A 196 -12.75 7.94 -6.75
N VAL A 197 -13.06 8.70 -7.80
CA VAL A 197 -12.14 9.72 -8.33
C VAL A 197 -11.85 10.81 -7.28
N SER A 198 -12.89 11.30 -6.58
CA SER A 198 -12.70 12.28 -5.51
C SER A 198 -11.91 11.74 -4.33
N ASP A 199 -12.18 10.50 -3.91
CA ASP A 199 -11.52 9.84 -2.77
C ASP A 199 -10.02 9.58 -3.04
N ASN A 200 -9.62 9.49 -4.32
CA ASN A 200 -8.24 9.28 -4.79
C ASN A 200 -7.58 10.55 -5.38
N HIS A 201 -8.22 11.72 -5.26
CA HIS A 201 -7.65 12.96 -5.80
C HIS A 201 -6.37 13.36 -5.04
N PRO A 202 -5.29 13.82 -5.70
CA PRO A 202 -4.04 14.21 -5.05
C PRO A 202 -4.22 15.14 -3.85
N ASP A 203 -5.02 16.20 -3.99
CA ASP A 203 -5.29 17.15 -2.91
C ASP A 203 -5.89 16.49 -1.67
N ARG A 204 -6.77 15.51 -1.86
CA ARG A 204 -7.42 14.80 -0.77
C ARG A 204 -6.48 13.84 -0.07
N LEU A 205 -5.53 13.25 -0.81
CA LEU A 205 -4.48 12.39 -0.25
C LEU A 205 -3.44 13.21 0.52
N ILE A 206 -3.05 14.37 -0.02
CA ILE A 206 -2.17 15.32 0.66
C ILE A 206 -2.81 15.81 1.97
N ALA A 207 -4.10 16.15 1.94
CA ALA A 207 -4.86 16.56 3.13
C ALA A 207 -4.96 15.45 4.19
N ARG A 208 -4.91 14.17 3.80
CA ARG A 208 -4.86 13.02 4.72
C ARG A 208 -3.46 12.79 5.31
N GLY A 209 -2.48 13.60 4.90
CA GLY A 209 -1.11 13.46 5.34
C GLY A 209 -0.41 12.25 4.74
N LEU A 210 -0.88 11.74 3.60
CA LEU A 210 -0.18 10.65 2.91
C LEU A 210 1.14 11.17 2.30
N PRO A 211 2.17 10.31 2.23
CA PRO A 211 3.40 10.64 1.52
C PRO A 211 3.14 10.92 0.02
N GLN A 212 4.01 11.68 -0.64
CA GLN A 212 3.87 12.00 -2.06
C GLN A 212 3.94 10.75 -2.95
N GLU A 213 4.65 9.76 -2.47
CA GLU A 213 4.75 8.37 -2.93
C GLU A 213 3.36 7.73 -3.17
N PHE A 214 2.37 8.08 -2.34
CA PHE A 214 0.99 7.57 -2.47
C PHE A 214 0.18 8.22 -3.57
N ILE A 215 0.57 9.43 -3.98
CA ILE A 215 -0.10 10.11 -5.07
C ILE A 215 0.12 9.34 -6.38
N LYS A 216 1.27 8.68 -6.54
CA LYS A 216 1.54 7.83 -7.70
C LYS A 216 0.65 6.59 -7.72
N ILE A 217 0.58 5.87 -6.60
CA ILE A 217 -0.32 4.71 -6.44
C ILE A 217 -1.76 5.12 -6.74
N ALA A 218 -2.21 6.24 -6.17
CA ALA A 218 -3.55 6.76 -6.42
C ALA A 218 -3.79 7.18 -7.87
N THR A 219 -2.76 7.68 -8.57
CA THR A 219 -2.85 8.00 -10.00
C THR A 219 -3.07 6.71 -10.82
N THR A 220 -2.32 5.66 -10.52
CA THR A 220 -2.52 4.32 -11.12
C THR A 220 -3.92 3.78 -10.82
N ARG A 221 -4.40 3.95 -9.58
CA ARG A 221 -5.75 3.57 -9.15
C ARG A 221 -6.83 4.34 -9.94
N VAL A 222 -6.68 5.65 -10.11
CA VAL A 222 -7.61 6.47 -10.90
C VAL A 222 -7.61 6.04 -12.36
N ALA A 223 -6.46 5.69 -12.94
CA ALA A 223 -6.41 5.16 -14.31
C ALA A 223 -7.22 3.86 -14.45
N ALA A 224 -7.10 2.93 -13.51
CA ALA A 224 -7.89 1.69 -13.50
C ALA A 224 -9.39 1.97 -13.32
N ILE A 225 -9.77 2.90 -12.44
CA ILE A 225 -11.16 3.34 -12.23
C ILE A 225 -11.76 3.94 -13.51
N ASN A 226 -10.99 4.79 -14.20
CA ASN A 226 -11.43 5.41 -15.46
C ASN A 226 -11.65 4.35 -16.55
N ALA A 227 -10.70 3.43 -16.71
CA ALA A 227 -10.81 2.34 -17.68
C ALA A 227 -12.06 1.47 -17.43
N ALA A 228 -12.33 1.11 -16.17
CA ALA A 228 -13.51 0.34 -15.80
C ALA A 228 -14.82 1.10 -16.10
N TYR A 229 -14.89 2.38 -15.74
CA TYR A 229 -16.07 3.20 -16.03
C TYR A 229 -16.34 3.31 -17.53
N GLU A 230 -15.30 3.53 -18.34
CA GLU A 230 -15.42 3.58 -19.79
C GLU A 230 -15.89 2.25 -20.39
N MET A 231 -15.45 1.11 -19.86
CA MET A 231 -15.92 -0.21 -20.30
C MET A 231 -17.42 -0.41 -20.06
N ILE A 232 -17.92 -0.02 -18.88
CA ILE A 232 -19.36 -0.07 -18.56
C ILE A 232 -20.14 0.87 -19.47
N GLU A 233 -19.66 2.11 -19.64
CA GLU A 233 -20.31 3.10 -20.50
C GLU A 233 -20.40 2.63 -21.95
N ARG A 234 -19.31 2.07 -22.52
CA ARG A 234 -19.33 1.49 -23.87
C ARG A 234 -20.29 0.30 -23.95
N GLY A 235 -20.28 -0.60 -22.97
CA GLY A 235 -21.17 -1.76 -22.95
C GLY A 235 -22.66 -1.37 -22.98
N LEU A 236 -23.04 -0.31 -22.26
CA LEU A 236 -24.41 0.21 -22.24
C LEU A 236 -24.82 0.93 -23.52
N ARG A 237 -23.87 1.49 -24.28
CA ARG A 237 -24.15 2.14 -25.59
C ARG A 237 -24.37 1.13 -26.71
N HIS A 238 -23.94 -0.12 -26.53
CA HIS A 238 -24.03 -1.20 -27.50
C HIS A 238 -25.06 -2.29 -27.13
N ALA A 239 -25.74 -2.15 -25.99
CA ALA A 239 -26.84 -3.00 -25.53
C ALA A 239 -28.20 -2.38 -25.89
#